data_AF-W4QTX0-F1
#
_entry.id   AF-W4QTX0-F1
#
_cell.length_a   1.000
_cell.length_b   1.000
_cell.length_c   1.000
_cell.angle_alpha   90.00
_cell.angle_beta   90.00
_cell.angle_gamma   90.00
#
_symmetry.space_group_name_H-M   'P 1'
#
loop_
_entity.id
_entity.type
_entity.pdbx_description
1 polymer ?
#
loop_
_entity_poly.entity_id
_entity_poly.type
_entity_poly.pdbx_seq_one_letter_code
_entity_poly.pdbx_strand_id
1 'polypeptide(L)'
;MCNLTNDDLLELDNDDFQIDDSFEELGGGFARTVYAIDKDRVAKVSNGMEGSWKQNRNEIRVWKKATDEQKEYLAPIIDGNDDVVIMRRCDELNDTDEIPANDVVQVLVDEFDLGDGDIFKDRRSWGKLNGKVVLVDYGLTNAIHKEHYEMDDTSNDDN
;
A
#
# COMPACT_ATOMS: atom_id res chain seq x y z
N MET A 1 -2.17 -23.54 17.73
CA MET A 1 -1.32 -23.00 16.65
C MET A 1 -1.91 -23.51 15.36
N CYS A 2 -2.70 -22.70 14.66
CA CYS A 2 -3.23 -23.05 13.34
C CYS A 2 -2.28 -22.47 12.31
N ASN A 3 -1.55 -23.35 11.62
CA ASN A 3 -0.87 -23.00 10.39
C ASN A 3 -1.95 -22.92 9.31
N LEU A 4 -2.25 -21.71 8.85
CA LEU A 4 -3.02 -21.53 7.62
C LEU A 4 -2.03 -21.73 6.47
N THR A 5 -2.28 -22.74 5.64
CA THR A 5 -1.49 -23.03 4.44
C THR A 5 -1.94 -22.11 3.30
N ASN A 6 -1.06 -21.87 2.33
CA ASN A 6 -1.30 -20.99 1.16
C ASN A 6 -2.54 -21.38 0.32
N ASP A 7 -3.12 -22.54 0.55
CA ASP A 7 -4.30 -23.04 -0.16
C ASP A 7 -5.65 -22.53 0.40
N ASP A 8 -5.68 -21.89 1.57
CA ASP A 8 -6.92 -21.32 2.15
C ASP A 8 -7.29 -19.92 1.57
N LEU A 9 -6.49 -19.39 0.64
CA LEU A 9 -6.63 -18.03 0.10
C LEU A 9 -7.23 -17.96 -1.32
N LEU A 10 -7.72 -19.07 -1.87
CA LEU A 10 -8.16 -19.16 -3.27
C LEU A 10 -9.59 -19.69 -3.44
N GLU A 11 -10.58 -19.11 -2.76
CA GLU A 11 -11.99 -19.19 -3.19
C GLU A 11 -12.74 -17.90 -2.80
N LEU A 12 -12.46 -16.80 -3.49
CA LEU A 12 -13.42 -15.71 -3.63
C LEU A 12 -13.56 -15.44 -5.13
N ASP A 13 -14.55 -16.10 -5.73
CA ASP A 13 -14.99 -15.84 -7.10
C ASP A 13 -15.53 -14.41 -7.19
N ASN A 14 -14.67 -13.48 -7.64
CA ASN A 14 -14.81 -12.53 -8.75
C ASN A 14 -16.16 -11.91 -9.18
N ASP A 15 -17.25 -11.92 -8.41
CA ASP A 15 -18.42 -11.10 -8.74
C ASP A 15 -18.93 -10.31 -7.53
N ASP A 16 -18.79 -8.98 -7.64
CA ASP A 16 -19.37 -7.92 -6.80
C ASP A 16 -18.87 -7.78 -5.35
N PHE A 17 -17.59 -7.38 -5.17
CA PHE A 17 -17.22 -6.67 -3.95
C PHE A 17 -17.91 -5.29 -3.94
N GLN A 18 -19.06 -5.20 -3.25
CA GLN A 18 -19.74 -3.93 -3.01
C GLN A 18 -19.25 -3.31 -1.70
N ILE A 19 -18.81 -2.06 -1.79
CA ILE A 19 -18.47 -1.25 -0.63
C ILE A 19 -19.77 -0.73 -0.06
N ASP A 20 -20.14 -1.27 1.10
CA ASP A 20 -21.30 -0.84 1.86
C ASP A 20 -20.97 0.48 2.59
N ASP A 21 -21.90 1.44 2.59
CA ASP A 21 -21.75 2.73 3.27
C ASP A 21 -21.53 2.61 4.80
N SER A 22 -21.66 1.40 5.36
CA SER A 22 -21.32 1.07 6.74
C SER A 22 -19.84 0.85 7.00
N PHE A 23 -18.99 0.75 5.97
CA PHE A 23 -17.56 0.59 6.18
C PHE A 23 -16.93 1.86 6.76
N GLU A 24 -16.17 1.69 7.85
CA GLU A 24 -15.46 2.77 8.50
C GLU A 24 -14.36 3.29 7.58
N GLU A 25 -14.42 4.56 7.20
CA GLU A 25 -13.32 5.26 6.52
C GLU A 25 -12.16 5.43 7.50
N LEU A 26 -11.00 4.84 7.17
CA LEU A 26 -9.79 4.94 7.97
C LEU A 26 -8.92 6.13 7.57
N GLY A 27 -9.09 6.61 6.34
CA GLY A 27 -8.41 7.80 5.84
C GLY A 27 -8.48 7.93 4.33
N GLY A 28 -8.11 9.11 3.85
CA GLY A 28 -8.04 9.43 2.43
C GLY A 28 -6.65 9.98 2.07
N GLY A 29 -6.06 9.43 1.02
CA GLY A 29 -4.94 10.05 0.30
C GLY A 29 -5.44 10.88 -0.87
N PHE A 30 -4.52 11.49 -1.61
CA PHE A 30 -4.85 12.29 -2.79
C PHE A 30 -5.66 11.51 -3.85
N ALA A 31 -5.36 10.22 -4.03
CA ALA A 31 -5.90 9.43 -5.13
C ALA A 31 -6.83 8.29 -4.69
N ARG A 32 -6.92 7.99 -3.38
CA ARG A 32 -7.62 6.82 -2.85
C ARG A 32 -8.24 7.07 -1.49
N THR A 33 -9.37 6.43 -1.23
CA THR A 33 -9.97 6.33 0.11
C THR A 33 -9.79 4.93 0.66
N VAL A 34 -9.43 4.83 1.94
CA VAL A 34 -9.17 3.56 2.64
C VAL A 34 -10.32 3.27 3.60
N TYR A 35 -10.92 2.10 3.46
CA TYR A 35 -12.01 1.63 4.30
C TYR A 35 -11.62 0.38 5.08
N ALA A 36 -12.02 0.29 6.34
CA ALA A 36 -12.00 -0.96 7.09
C ALA A 36 -13.14 -1.86 6.61
N ILE A 37 -12.78 -3.00 6.02
CA ILE A 37 -13.75 -4.05 5.72
C ILE A 37 -14.13 -4.76 7.01
N ASP A 38 -13.12 -5.09 7.81
CA ASP A 38 -13.25 -5.67 9.14
C ASP A 38 -11.98 -5.41 9.97
N LYS A 39 -11.78 -6.19 11.04
CA LYS A 39 -10.60 -6.10 11.91
C LYS A 39 -9.31 -6.60 11.27
N ASP A 40 -9.39 -7.42 10.22
CA ASP A 40 -8.27 -8.11 9.59
C ASP A 40 -7.99 -7.61 8.17
N ARG A 41 -8.89 -6.82 7.57
CA ARG A 41 -8.84 -6.41 6.17
C ARG A 41 -9.22 -4.94 5.95
N VAL A 42 -8.58 -4.33 4.97
CA VAL A 42 -8.92 -2.98 4.46
C VAL A 42 -9.08 -2.99 2.95
N ALA A 43 -9.90 -2.09 2.43
CA ALA A 43 -10.06 -1.80 1.02
C ALA A 43 -9.46 -0.42 0.70
N LYS A 44 -8.57 -0.34 -0.28
CA LYS A 44 -8.11 0.92 -0.88
C LYS A 44 -8.85 1.13 -2.19
N VAL A 45 -9.67 2.17 -2.23
CA VAL A 45 -10.60 2.45 -3.32
C VAL A 45 -10.12 3.66 -4.08
N SER A 46 -10.06 3.53 -5.39
CA SER A 46 -9.67 4.63 -6.26
C SER A 46 -10.73 5.75 -6.30
N ASN A 47 -10.29 6.99 -6.19
CA ASN A 47 -11.13 8.19 -6.36
C ASN A 47 -11.12 8.74 -7.80
N GLY A 48 -10.51 8.04 -8.75
CA GLY A 48 -10.33 8.51 -10.13
C GLY A 48 -9.23 7.78 -10.90
N MET A 49 -9.02 8.14 -12.17
CA MET A 49 -8.04 7.45 -13.03
C MET A 49 -6.64 7.37 -12.42
N GLU A 50 -6.20 8.39 -11.68
CA GLU A 50 -4.91 8.41 -11.00
C GLU A 50 -4.81 7.31 -9.93
N GLY A 51 -5.82 7.15 -9.07
CA GLY A 51 -5.82 6.08 -8.06
C GLY A 51 -5.85 4.70 -8.69
N SER A 52 -6.63 4.57 -9.78
CA SER A 52 -6.89 3.29 -10.43
C SER A 52 -5.70 2.82 -11.27
N TRP A 53 -5.25 3.66 -12.21
CA TRP A 53 -4.19 3.30 -13.14
C TRP A 53 -2.78 3.44 -12.56
N LYS A 54 -2.55 4.38 -11.64
CA LYS A 54 -1.20 4.70 -11.18
C LYS A 54 -0.84 4.05 -9.85
N GLN A 55 -1.78 3.94 -8.90
CA GLN A 55 -1.49 3.39 -7.57
C GLN A 55 -1.93 1.93 -7.42
N ASN A 56 -3.21 1.60 -7.59
CA ASN A 56 -3.73 0.25 -7.36
C ASN A 56 -3.04 -0.80 -8.26
N ARG A 57 -2.96 -0.53 -9.56
CA ARG A 57 -2.23 -1.40 -10.50
C ARG A 57 -0.78 -1.61 -10.14
N ASN A 58 -0.10 -0.55 -9.70
CA ASN A 58 1.31 -0.65 -9.36
C ASN A 58 1.49 -1.46 -8.07
N GLU A 59 0.62 -1.27 -7.08
CA GLU A 59 0.64 -2.05 -5.83
C GLU A 59 0.42 -3.55 -6.10
N ILE A 60 -0.57 -3.89 -6.94
CA ILE A 60 -0.79 -5.26 -7.41
C ILE A 60 0.41 -5.80 -8.19
N ARG A 61 1.04 -4.97 -9.05
CA ARG A 61 2.23 -5.36 -9.82
C ARG A 61 3.40 -5.67 -8.90
N VAL A 62 3.67 -4.82 -7.92
CA VAL A 62 4.73 -5.00 -6.92
C VAL A 62 4.50 -6.30 -6.16
N TRP A 63 3.32 -6.47 -5.57
CA TRP A 63 2.98 -7.69 -4.82
C TRP A 63 3.14 -8.97 -5.64
N LYS A 64 2.65 -8.98 -6.90
CA LYS A 64 2.72 -10.18 -7.75
C LYS A 64 4.14 -10.54 -8.19
N LYS A 65 5.02 -9.55 -8.32
CA LYS A 65 6.38 -9.74 -8.86
C LYS A 65 7.48 -9.77 -7.79
N ALA A 66 7.21 -9.25 -6.60
CA ALA A 66 8.14 -9.26 -5.49
C ALA A 66 8.54 -10.70 -5.11
N THR A 67 9.80 -10.88 -4.76
CA THR A 67 10.33 -12.14 -4.23
C THR A 67 9.73 -12.45 -2.87
N ASP A 68 9.82 -13.70 -2.42
CA ASP A 68 9.33 -14.09 -1.09
C ASP A 68 10.02 -13.30 0.03
N GLU A 69 11.32 -13.02 -0.13
CA GLU A 69 12.10 -12.19 0.81
C GLU A 69 11.61 -10.74 0.85
N GLN A 70 11.33 -10.14 -0.32
CA GLN A 70 10.76 -8.80 -0.41
C GLN A 70 9.35 -8.73 0.20
N LYS A 71 8.53 -9.77 -0.01
CA LYS A 71 7.17 -9.85 0.53
C LYS A 71 7.12 -9.89 2.06
N GLU A 72 8.20 -10.27 2.74
CA GLU A 72 8.27 -10.15 4.20
C GLU A 72 8.13 -8.71 4.70
N TYR A 73 8.41 -7.73 3.83
CA TYR A 73 8.32 -6.30 4.11
C TYR A 73 7.06 -5.66 3.53
N LEU A 74 6.17 -6.39 2.87
CA LEU A 74 4.97 -5.85 2.24
C LEU A 74 3.72 -6.31 3.01
N ALA A 75 2.80 -5.37 3.26
CA ALA A 75 1.46 -5.74 3.72
C ALA A 75 0.77 -6.60 2.64
N PRO A 76 0.33 -7.83 2.94
CA PRO A 76 -0.17 -8.73 1.90
C PRO A 76 -1.44 -8.23 1.21
N ILE A 77 -1.44 -8.27 -0.12
CA ILE A 77 -2.66 -8.13 -0.93
C ILE A 77 -3.37 -9.48 -0.96
N ILE A 78 -4.64 -9.46 -0.57
CA ILE A 78 -5.54 -10.60 -0.61
C ILE A 78 -6.14 -10.70 -2.01
N ASP A 79 -6.66 -9.59 -2.53
CA ASP A 79 -7.26 -9.49 -3.85
C ASP A 79 -7.21 -8.03 -4.35
N GLY A 80 -7.44 -7.83 -5.64
CA GLY A 80 -7.59 -6.49 -6.16
C GLY A 80 -7.63 -6.41 -7.68
N ASN A 81 -8.20 -5.30 -8.13
CA ASN A 81 -8.23 -4.86 -9.51
C ASN A 81 -7.79 -3.38 -9.58
N ASP A 82 -8.07 -2.74 -10.70
CA ASP A 82 -7.67 -1.35 -10.90
C ASP A 82 -8.39 -0.41 -9.92
N ASP A 83 -9.63 -0.69 -9.57
CA ASP A 83 -10.45 0.24 -8.79
C ASP A 83 -10.36 -0.02 -7.28
N VAL A 84 -10.08 -1.27 -6.87
CA VAL A 84 -9.99 -1.67 -5.46
C VAL A 84 -8.80 -2.60 -5.21
N VAL A 85 -8.06 -2.34 -4.13
CA VAL A 85 -7.07 -3.27 -3.56
C VAL A 85 -7.52 -3.68 -2.16
N ILE A 86 -7.67 -4.99 -1.93
CA ILE A 86 -7.99 -5.58 -0.63
C ILE A 86 -6.70 -6.14 -0.04
N MET A 87 -6.37 -5.70 1.17
CA MET A 87 -5.13 -6.08 1.85
C MET A 87 -5.34 -6.37 3.32
N ARG A 88 -4.36 -7.03 3.94
CA ARG A 88 -4.33 -7.26 5.39
C ARG A 88 -4.28 -5.92 6.12
N ARG A 89 -5.20 -5.74 7.06
CA ARG A 89 -5.17 -4.60 7.99
C ARG A 89 -3.94 -4.72 8.89
N CYS A 90 -3.22 -3.61 9.03
CA CYS A 90 -2.07 -3.48 9.90
C CYS A 90 -2.40 -2.50 11.03
N ASP A 91 -1.79 -2.70 12.19
CA ASP A 91 -1.85 -1.74 13.28
C ASP A 91 -0.93 -0.55 12.98
N GLU A 92 -1.22 0.60 13.58
CA GLU A 92 -0.32 1.74 13.55
C GLU A 92 1.00 1.42 14.25
N LEU A 93 2.10 2.02 13.76
CA LEU A 93 3.39 1.93 14.43
C LEU A 93 3.42 2.79 15.70
N ASN A 94 4.04 2.28 16.76
CA ASN A 94 4.39 3.07 17.94
C ASN A 94 5.70 3.82 17.70
N ASP A 95 5.99 4.86 18.47
CA ASP A 95 7.24 5.64 18.35
C ASP A 95 8.52 4.80 18.51
N THR A 96 8.43 3.65 19.19
CA THR A 96 9.55 2.73 19.41
C THR A 96 9.75 1.72 18.28
N ASP A 97 8.79 1.60 17.36
CA ASP A 97 8.90 0.67 16.24
C ASP A 97 9.90 1.23 15.20
N GLU A 98 10.91 0.43 14.85
CA GLU A 98 11.96 0.79 13.90
C GLU A 98 11.53 0.47 12.47
N ILE A 99 11.67 1.44 11.57
CA ILE A 99 11.45 1.23 10.14
C ILE A 99 12.67 0.50 9.57
N PRO A 100 12.48 -0.65 8.90
CA PRO A 100 13.58 -1.37 8.31
C PRO A 100 14.19 -0.57 7.16
N ALA A 101 15.44 -0.14 7.33
CA ALA A 101 16.26 0.47 6.29
C ALA A 101 17.41 -0.48 5.94
N ASN A 102 17.07 -1.64 5.37
CA ASN A 102 18.02 -2.67 4.99
C ASN A 102 18.08 -2.88 3.47
N ASP A 103 19.06 -3.66 3.01
CA ASP A 103 19.34 -3.88 1.60
C ASP A 103 18.14 -4.48 0.85
N VAL A 104 17.30 -5.30 1.49
CA VAL A 104 16.11 -5.88 0.85
C VAL A 104 15.09 -4.80 0.53
N VAL A 105 14.85 -3.89 1.48
CA VAL A 105 13.93 -2.75 1.27
C VAL A 105 14.50 -1.82 0.20
N GLN A 106 15.80 -1.54 0.21
CA GLN A 106 16.41 -0.73 -0.83
C GLN A 106 16.27 -1.37 -2.23
N VAL A 107 16.55 -2.67 -2.35
CA VAL A 107 16.38 -3.39 -3.62
C VAL A 107 14.93 -3.38 -4.08
N LEU A 108 13.97 -3.55 -3.18
CA LEU A 108 12.54 -3.44 -3.47
C LEU A 108 12.19 -2.04 -4.02
N VAL A 109 12.69 -0.98 -3.39
CA VAL A 109 12.47 0.41 -3.84
C VAL A 109 13.04 0.61 -5.24
N ASP A 110 14.29 0.20 -5.46
CA ASP A 110 15.00 0.39 -6.73
C ASP A 110 14.38 -0.43 -7.87
N GLU A 111 14.04 -1.69 -7.63
CA GLU A 111 13.50 -2.61 -8.64
C GLU A 111 12.11 -2.19 -9.14
N PHE A 112 11.31 -1.63 -8.23
CA PHE A 112 9.93 -1.24 -8.53
C PHE A 112 9.73 0.26 -8.77
N ASP A 113 10.81 1.05 -8.72
CA ASP A 113 10.81 2.52 -8.81
C ASP A 113 9.86 3.17 -7.78
N LEU A 114 9.87 2.67 -6.55
CA LEU A 114 8.98 3.19 -5.50
C LEU A 114 9.43 4.57 -5.03
N GLY A 115 8.47 5.39 -4.58
CA GLY A 115 8.72 6.70 -3.98
C GLY A 115 9.58 6.60 -2.72
N ASP A 116 10.88 6.84 -2.82
CA ASP A 116 11.82 6.65 -1.70
C ASP A 116 11.58 7.65 -0.55
N GLY A 117 11.11 8.85 -0.88
CA GLY A 117 10.72 9.89 0.05
C GLY A 117 9.61 9.44 0.99
N ASP A 118 8.57 8.81 0.45
CA ASP A 118 7.45 8.32 1.24
C ASP A 118 7.82 7.06 2.02
N ILE A 119 8.67 6.20 1.47
CA ILE A 119 9.05 4.94 2.11
C ILE A 119 10.01 5.15 3.28
N PHE A 120 11.03 6.00 3.14
CA PHE A 120 12.05 6.16 4.18
C PHE A 120 11.82 7.36 5.11
N LYS A 121 10.98 8.34 4.72
CA LYS A 121 10.75 9.55 5.53
C LYS A 121 9.37 9.58 6.19
N ASP A 122 8.38 8.87 5.65
CA ASP A 122 7.03 8.86 6.19
C ASP A 122 6.72 7.56 6.94
N ARG A 123 6.55 7.65 8.27
CA ARG A 123 6.14 6.50 9.09
C ARG A 123 4.75 5.98 8.73
N ARG A 124 3.90 6.80 8.11
CA ARG A 124 2.53 6.43 7.71
C ARG A 124 2.51 5.43 6.54
N SER A 125 3.61 5.31 5.80
CA SER A 125 3.79 4.30 4.77
C SER A 125 3.95 2.89 5.36
N TRP A 126 4.13 2.77 6.68
CA TRP A 126 4.38 1.52 7.39
C TRP A 126 3.30 1.20 8.42
N GLY A 127 3.11 -0.08 8.68
CA GLY A 127 2.22 -0.60 9.71
C GLY A 127 2.80 -1.86 10.36
N LYS A 128 2.11 -2.37 11.38
CA LYS A 128 2.49 -3.58 12.10
C LYS A 128 1.53 -4.71 11.79
N LEU A 129 2.06 -5.82 11.29
CA LEU A 129 1.32 -7.04 11.03
C LEU A 129 1.94 -8.19 11.81
N ASN A 130 1.19 -8.76 12.75
CA ASN A 130 1.65 -9.86 13.61
C ASN A 130 3.01 -9.56 14.29
N GLY A 131 3.20 -8.31 14.72
CA GLY A 131 4.43 -7.87 15.38
C GLY A 131 5.58 -7.49 14.45
N LYS A 132 5.44 -7.69 13.12
CA LYS A 132 6.42 -7.29 12.11
C LYS A 132 6.05 -5.93 11.50
N VAL A 133 7.06 -5.09 11.25
CA VAL A 133 6.90 -3.82 10.53
C VAL A 133 6.88 -4.11 9.03
N VAL A 134 5.82 -3.68 8.35
CA VAL A 134 5.59 -3.91 6.92
C VAL A 134 5.13 -2.63 6.24
N LEU A 135 5.49 -2.47 4.97
CA LEU A 135 5.10 -1.37 4.12
C LEU A 135 3.63 -1.55 3.72
N VAL A 136 2.79 -0.61 4.12
CA VAL A 136 1.35 -0.63 3.85
C VAL A 136 0.98 0.17 2.60
N ASP A 137 1.85 1.07 2.14
CA ASP A 137 1.66 1.79 0.87
C ASP A 137 2.89 1.67 -0.03
N TYR A 138 2.73 0.93 -1.12
CA TYR A 138 3.75 0.69 -2.14
C TYR A 138 3.17 0.85 -3.55
N GLY A 139 2.12 1.68 -3.67
CA GLY A 139 1.50 2.01 -4.95
C GLY A 139 2.19 3.17 -5.68
N LEU A 140 2.87 4.07 -4.97
CA LEU A 140 3.46 5.28 -5.55
C LEU A 140 4.87 5.05 -6.11
N THR A 141 5.11 5.49 -7.35
CA THR A 141 6.45 5.49 -7.96
C THR A 141 7.07 6.89 -7.97
N ASN A 142 8.40 6.99 -8.10
CA ASN A 142 9.08 8.27 -8.25
C ASN A 142 8.58 9.06 -9.47
N ALA A 143 8.27 8.36 -10.57
CA ALA A 143 7.69 8.98 -11.75
C ALA A 143 6.34 9.66 -11.47
N ILE A 144 5.46 9.00 -10.70
CA ILE A 144 4.16 9.56 -10.32
C ILE A 144 4.36 10.71 -9.32
N HIS A 145 5.26 10.55 -8.35
CA HIS A 145 5.59 11.58 -7.37
C HIS A 145 6.06 12.86 -8.08
N LYS A 146 7.00 12.75 -9.01
CA LYS A 146 7.53 13.87 -9.79
C LYS A 146 6.46 14.57 -10.64
N GLU A 147 5.57 13.81 -11.27
CA GLU A 147 4.53 14.36 -12.14
C GLU A 147 3.47 15.17 -11.36
N HIS A 148 3.21 14.81 -10.10
CA HIS A 148 2.07 15.36 -9.33
C HIS A 148 2.44 16.16 -8.07
N TYR A 149 3.67 16.03 -7.56
CA TYR A 149 4.09 16.63 -6.29
C TYR A 149 5.29 17.59 -6.41
N GLU A 150 6.16 17.44 -7.42
CA GLU A 150 7.30 18.36 -7.61
C GLU A 150 6.93 19.67 -8.35
N MET A 151 5.71 19.80 -8.89
CA MET A 151 5.30 21.03 -9.59
C MET A 151 4.80 22.16 -8.67
N ASP A 152 4.56 21.92 -7.38
CA ASP A 152 4.08 22.95 -6.45
C ASP A 152 5.22 23.76 -5.79
N ASP A 153 6.46 23.27 -5.81
CA ASP A 153 7.59 23.90 -5.10
C ASP A 153 8.33 25.00 -5.90
N THR A 154 7.86 25.35 -7.11
CA THR A 154 8.50 26.38 -7.96
C THR A 154 7.72 27.70 -8.08
N SER A 155 6.75 27.95 -7.20
CA SER A 155 5.99 29.22 -7.18
C SER A 155 6.20 30.04 -5.91
N ASN A 156 7.45 30.23 -5.46
CA ASN A 156 7.82 31.33 -4.55
C ASN A 156 9.34 31.54 -4.58
N ASP A 157 9.86 32.16 -5.63
CA ASP A 157 11.14 32.88 -5.57
C ASP A 157 11.18 33.91 -6.70
N ASP A 158 10.29 34.90 -6.61
CA ASP A 158 10.47 36.20 -7.26
C ASP A 158 10.38 37.27 -6.16
N ASN A 159 11.54 37.69 -5.66
CA ASN A 159 11.71 38.91 -4.86
C ASN A 159 12.98 39.64 -5.30
#